data_AF-A0AA40U5V3-F1
#
_entry.id   AF-A0AA40U5V3-F1
#
_cell.length_a   1.000
_cell.length_b   1.000
_cell.length_c   1.000
_cell.angle_alpha   90.00
_cell.angle_beta   90.00
_cell.angle_gamma   90.00
#
_symmetry.space_group_name_H-M   'P 1'
#
loop_
_entity.id
_entity.type
_entity.pdbx_description
1 polymer ?
#
loop_
_entity_poly.entity_id
_entity_poly.type
_entity_poly.pdbx_seq_one_letter_code
_entity_poly.pdbx_strand_id
1 'polypeptide(L)'
;MILRKLSHYLFFLCFICSFISVVICGRHFEKSPSPKIAIFHSFSHPLLIDCSQSCVEALSALGNIPEIITVNAEDNLVKARKLARSLHTDKNIVAIITLGVLATKVMSTIETKKPVIYAAVPNEESLVIPKTQENIQGISDNLDINQYCFAIQAVTTNAESVVYLKPSDPFPSNLQNEMIKKLHASGIEVIEIPITQSTLKTRVRQALDKRPSAIFIPLSSLMRKEGLMFIQDILKEKIPIVTDDLSLIPEGACIACGVDYKKSGKLVAQLTHHMLYNIQDHEALRKIIAEPLAKTTTFNEDIIKKLGIKMNKTEKKQFRSIIFKDKKTTKSEEPNISAA
;
A
#
# COMPACT_ATOMS: atom_id res chain seq x y z
N MET A 1 26.52 64.93 -45.55
CA MET A 1 26.77 64.93 -44.09
C MET A 1 25.55 64.50 -43.26
N ILE A 2 24.32 64.88 -43.65
CA ILE A 2 23.06 64.54 -42.96
C ILE A 2 22.73 63.03 -43.02
N LEU A 3 22.92 62.39 -44.18
CA LEU A 3 22.64 60.96 -44.38
C LEU A 3 23.47 60.04 -43.45
N ARG A 4 24.72 60.42 -43.16
CA ARG A 4 25.62 59.65 -42.28
C ARG A 4 25.19 59.73 -40.81
N LYS A 5 24.67 60.89 -40.38
CA LYS A 5 24.10 61.05 -39.03
C LYS A 5 22.82 60.24 -38.87
N LEU A 6 21.94 60.25 -39.88
CA LEU A 6 20.68 59.49 -39.85
C LEU A 6 20.94 57.97 -39.76
N SER A 7 21.94 57.46 -40.49
CA SER A 7 22.36 56.05 -40.41
C SER A 7 22.89 55.67 -39.03
N HIS A 8 23.63 56.57 -38.34
CA HIS A 8 24.09 56.32 -36.98
C HIS A 8 22.94 56.28 -35.96
N TYR A 9 21.94 57.14 -36.12
CA TYR A 9 20.74 57.11 -35.26
C TYR A 9 19.91 55.84 -35.47
N LEU A 10 19.76 55.38 -36.72
CA LEU A 10 19.05 54.14 -37.03
C LEU A 10 19.76 52.92 -36.41
N PHE A 11 21.10 52.90 -36.49
CA PHE A 11 21.90 51.83 -35.90
C PHE A 11 21.79 51.81 -34.38
N PHE A 12 21.83 52.98 -33.74
CA PHE A 12 21.70 53.11 -32.29
C PHE A 12 20.30 52.70 -31.81
N LEU A 13 19.25 53.05 -32.57
CA LEU A 13 17.87 52.65 -32.28
C LEU A 13 17.69 51.13 -32.37
N CYS A 14 18.24 50.48 -33.41
CA CYS A 14 18.23 49.02 -33.52
C CYS A 14 18.98 48.35 -32.36
N PHE A 15 20.09 48.93 -31.90
CA PHE A 15 20.85 48.41 -30.76
C PHE A 15 20.03 48.50 -29.45
N ILE A 16 19.31 49.61 -29.25
CA ILE A 16 18.41 49.79 -28.11
C ILE A 16 17.23 48.81 -28.18
N CYS A 17 16.61 48.62 -29.35
CA CYS A 17 15.50 47.67 -29.53
C CYS A 17 15.95 46.22 -29.27
N SER A 18 17.15 45.85 -29.72
CA SER A 18 17.79 44.56 -29.43
C SER A 18 18.00 44.37 -27.92
N PHE A 19 18.51 45.39 -27.24
CA PHE A 19 18.75 45.34 -25.79
C PHE A 19 17.43 45.23 -25.00
N ILE A 20 16.38 45.95 -25.42
CA ILE A 20 15.04 45.85 -24.81
C ILE A 20 14.44 44.46 -25.07
N SER A 21 14.60 43.88 -26.26
CA SER A 21 14.14 42.52 -26.56
C SER A 21 14.84 41.46 -25.70
N VAL A 22 16.14 41.62 -25.42
CA VAL A 22 16.89 40.73 -24.53
C VAL A 22 16.47 40.90 -23.07
N VAL A 23 16.19 42.13 -22.62
CA VAL A 23 15.73 42.40 -21.24
C VAL A 23 14.28 41.93 -21.01
N ILE A 24 13.42 42.01 -22.03
CA ILE A 24 12.03 41.54 -21.95
C ILE A 24 11.97 40.01 -22.10
N CYS A 25 12.78 39.41 -22.96
CA CYS A 25 12.83 37.94 -23.14
C CYS A 25 13.64 37.22 -22.04
N GLY A 26 14.56 37.92 -21.37
CA GLY A 26 15.32 37.42 -20.22
C GLY A 26 14.48 37.30 -18.94
N ARG A 27 13.27 37.90 -18.91
CA ARG A 27 12.25 37.58 -17.92
C ARG A 27 11.47 36.36 -18.39
N HIS A 28 12.13 35.20 -18.41
CA HIS A 28 11.39 33.97 -18.18
C HIS A 28 10.68 34.15 -16.83
N PHE A 29 9.36 34.28 -16.85
CA PHE A 29 8.55 33.98 -15.68
C PHE A 29 8.85 32.52 -15.35
N GLU A 30 9.89 32.26 -14.53
CA GLU A 30 9.96 31.01 -13.81
C GLU A 30 8.66 30.93 -13.04
N LYS A 31 7.81 29.97 -13.46
CA LYS A 31 6.59 29.63 -12.75
C LYS A 31 7.03 29.38 -11.30
N SER A 32 6.58 30.23 -10.38
CA SER A 32 6.95 30.12 -8.97
C SER A 32 6.83 28.65 -8.54
N PRO A 33 7.85 28.05 -7.89
CA PRO A 33 7.82 26.64 -7.54
C PRO A 33 6.52 26.35 -6.77
N SER A 34 5.63 25.58 -7.40
CA SER A 34 4.36 25.19 -6.80
C SER A 34 4.66 24.02 -5.88
N PRO A 35 4.53 24.16 -4.55
CA PRO A 35 4.83 23.07 -3.64
C PRO A 35 3.94 21.86 -3.95
N LYS A 36 4.47 20.66 -3.72
CA LYS A 36 3.78 19.40 -3.98
C LYS A 36 4.01 18.39 -2.87
N ILE A 37 3.00 17.57 -2.62
CA ILE A 37 3.10 16.37 -1.80
C ILE A 37 3.16 15.16 -2.74
N ALA A 38 4.12 14.27 -2.54
CA ALA A 38 4.23 13.05 -3.34
C ALA A 38 3.68 11.84 -2.56
N ILE A 39 2.73 11.11 -3.14
CA ILE A 39 2.33 9.77 -2.67
C ILE A 39 3.11 8.73 -3.47
N PHE A 40 3.98 8.00 -2.79
CA PHE A 40 4.88 7.01 -3.36
C PHE A 40 4.45 5.59 -2.97
N HIS A 41 3.81 4.90 -3.90
CA HIS A 41 3.40 3.50 -3.74
C HIS A 41 4.54 2.52 -3.99
N SER A 42 4.62 1.49 -3.16
CA SER A 42 5.44 0.31 -3.41
C SER A 42 4.94 -0.46 -4.64
N PHE A 43 3.62 -0.67 -4.72
CA PHE A 43 2.97 -1.38 -5.82
C PHE A 43 1.48 -1.02 -5.89
N SER A 44 0.82 -1.35 -7.00
CA SER A 44 -0.63 -1.17 -7.15
C SER A 44 -1.40 -2.26 -6.40
N HIS A 45 -2.24 -1.85 -5.45
CA HIS A 45 -3.08 -2.75 -4.66
C HIS A 45 -4.34 -2.04 -4.13
N PRO A 46 -5.52 -2.68 -4.09
CA PRO A 46 -6.75 -2.05 -3.58
C PRO A 46 -6.61 -1.43 -2.19
N LEU A 47 -6.00 -2.13 -1.24
CA LEU A 47 -5.82 -1.62 0.12
C LEU A 47 -4.90 -0.38 0.19
N LEU A 48 -3.87 -0.31 -0.67
CA LEU A 48 -3.00 0.87 -0.75
C LEU A 48 -3.72 2.03 -1.44
N ILE A 49 -4.57 1.73 -2.43
CA ILE A 49 -5.42 2.72 -3.09
C ILE A 49 -6.44 3.29 -2.11
N ASP A 50 -7.10 2.45 -1.29
CA ASP A 50 -8.03 2.88 -0.24
C ASP A 50 -7.34 3.84 0.76
N CYS A 51 -6.11 3.51 1.16
CA CYS A 51 -5.30 4.37 2.01
C CYS A 51 -4.96 5.70 1.32
N SER A 52 -4.50 5.65 0.08
CA SER A 52 -4.14 6.83 -0.71
C SER A 52 -5.32 7.76 -0.94
N GLN A 53 -6.47 7.22 -1.40
CA GLN A 53 -7.68 8.00 -1.63
C GLN A 53 -8.20 8.63 -0.34
N SER A 54 -8.28 7.85 0.75
CA SER A 54 -8.72 8.40 2.04
C SER A 54 -7.76 9.45 2.59
N CYS A 55 -6.46 9.36 2.28
CA CYS A 55 -5.49 10.38 2.63
C CYS A 55 -5.70 11.67 1.82
N VAL A 56 -5.87 11.56 0.50
CA VAL A 56 -6.14 12.70 -0.39
C VAL A 56 -7.42 13.43 0.02
N GLU A 57 -8.50 12.69 0.30
CA GLU A 57 -9.77 13.25 0.77
C GLU A 57 -9.60 14.00 2.09
N ALA A 58 -8.92 13.39 3.07
CA ALA A 58 -8.69 14.00 4.37
C ALA A 58 -7.78 15.24 4.29
N LEU A 59 -6.71 15.20 3.48
CA LEU A 59 -5.85 16.37 3.23
C LEU A 59 -6.64 17.50 2.57
N SER A 60 -7.47 17.18 1.58
CA SER A 60 -8.30 18.17 0.88
C SER A 60 -9.29 18.85 1.84
N ALA A 61 -9.85 18.09 2.79
CA ALA A 61 -10.77 18.62 3.80
C ALA A 61 -10.11 19.55 4.83
N LEU A 62 -8.79 19.47 5.02
CA LEU A 62 -8.04 20.38 5.90
C LEU A 62 -7.79 21.75 5.23
N GLY A 63 -7.94 21.84 3.90
CA GLY A 63 -7.78 23.06 3.12
C GLY A 63 -6.32 23.49 2.92
N ASN A 64 -6.08 24.36 1.93
CA ASN A 64 -4.77 24.96 1.63
C ASN A 64 -3.60 23.97 1.45
N ILE A 65 -3.88 22.77 0.95
CA ILE A 65 -2.85 21.77 0.69
C ILE A 65 -2.14 21.99 -0.66
N PRO A 66 -0.85 21.66 -0.77
CA PRO A 66 -0.12 21.66 -2.04
C PRO A 66 -0.69 20.64 -3.05
N GLU A 67 -0.29 20.74 -4.32
CA GLU A 67 -0.66 19.76 -5.36
C GLU A 67 -0.18 18.36 -4.94
N ILE A 68 -1.05 17.35 -5.06
CA ILE A 68 -0.68 15.97 -4.77
C ILE A 68 -0.34 15.26 -6.07
N ILE A 69 0.87 14.69 -6.12
CA ILE A 69 1.29 13.80 -7.21
C ILE A 69 1.41 12.37 -6.71
N THR A 70 1.20 11.40 -7.59
CA THR A 70 1.34 9.98 -7.25
C THR A 70 2.39 9.33 -8.14
N VAL A 71 3.27 8.53 -7.53
CA VAL A 71 4.25 7.69 -8.23
C VAL A 71 4.18 6.25 -7.70
N ASN A 72 4.62 5.29 -8.51
CA ASN A 72 4.51 3.88 -8.17
C ASN A 72 5.77 3.10 -8.59
N ALA A 73 6.38 2.39 -7.64
CA ALA A 73 7.55 1.55 -7.86
C ALA A 73 7.24 0.25 -8.60
N GLU A 74 5.96 -0.16 -8.69
CA GLU A 74 5.53 -1.40 -9.34
C GLU A 74 6.26 -2.64 -8.81
N ASP A 75 6.52 -2.65 -7.50
CA ASP A 75 7.26 -3.69 -6.79
C ASP A 75 8.72 -3.87 -7.29
N ASN A 76 9.26 -2.87 -7.99
CA ASN A 76 10.58 -2.92 -8.57
C ASN A 76 11.56 -2.03 -7.79
N LEU A 77 12.57 -2.64 -7.17
CA LEU A 77 13.56 -1.95 -6.35
C LEU A 77 14.38 -0.91 -7.13
N VAL A 78 14.71 -1.17 -8.39
CA VAL A 78 15.48 -0.22 -9.23
C VAL A 78 14.62 1.01 -9.54
N LYS A 79 13.36 0.80 -9.92
CA LYS A 79 12.39 1.88 -10.13
C LYS A 79 12.14 2.65 -8.85
N ALA A 80 11.98 1.97 -7.71
CA ALA A 80 11.81 2.58 -6.41
C ALA A 80 12.97 3.53 -6.08
N ARG A 81 14.23 3.10 -6.25
CA ARG A 81 15.42 3.94 -6.03
C ARG A 81 15.48 5.14 -6.97
N LYS A 82 15.09 4.97 -8.24
CA LYS A 82 15.04 6.08 -9.21
C LYS A 82 13.99 7.12 -8.81
N LEU A 83 12.78 6.69 -8.47
CA LEU A 83 11.70 7.56 -8.01
C LEU A 83 12.07 8.29 -6.72
N ALA A 84 12.60 7.57 -5.73
CA ALA A 84 13.04 8.12 -4.45
C ALA A 84 14.09 9.22 -4.63
N ARG A 85 15.10 9.01 -5.49
CA ARG A 85 16.10 10.05 -5.82
C ARG A 85 15.46 11.26 -6.50
N SER A 86 14.54 11.03 -7.45
CA SER A 86 13.82 12.12 -8.11
C SER A 86 13.03 12.97 -7.11
N LEU A 87 12.28 12.34 -6.21
CA LEU A 87 11.50 13.01 -5.16
C LEU A 87 12.40 13.76 -4.17
N HIS A 88 13.55 13.19 -3.80
CA HIS A 88 14.54 13.84 -2.94
C HIS A 88 15.11 15.11 -3.58
N THR A 89 15.50 15.04 -4.86
CA THR A 89 16.15 16.18 -5.54
C THR A 89 15.19 17.27 -5.99
N ASP A 90 13.91 16.96 -6.20
CA ASP A 90 12.92 17.93 -6.66
C ASP A 90 12.56 18.92 -5.55
N LYS A 91 12.95 20.18 -5.74
CA LYS A 91 12.74 21.27 -4.77
C LYS A 91 11.26 21.62 -4.56
N ASN A 92 10.37 21.22 -5.48
CA ASN A 92 8.94 21.43 -5.34
C ASN A 92 8.29 20.41 -4.40
N ILE A 93 8.92 19.25 -4.16
CA ILE A 93 8.38 18.26 -3.22
C ILE A 93 8.66 18.73 -1.79
N VAL A 94 7.58 19.00 -1.04
CA VAL A 94 7.63 19.48 0.35
C VAL A 94 7.34 18.39 1.38
N ALA A 95 6.67 17.30 0.99
CA ALA A 95 6.48 16.10 1.81
C ALA A 95 6.31 14.86 0.93
N ILE A 96 6.67 13.70 1.48
CA ILE A 96 6.60 12.41 0.79
C ILE A 96 5.82 11.43 1.65
N ILE A 97 4.67 10.99 1.17
CA ILE A 97 3.89 9.92 1.78
C ILE A 97 4.31 8.60 1.13
N THR A 98 4.78 7.62 1.88
CA THR A 98 5.16 6.30 1.35
C THR A 98 4.17 5.23 1.75
N LEU A 99 3.68 4.47 0.77
CA LEU A 99 2.72 3.39 0.98
C LEU A 99 3.37 2.04 0.65
N GLY A 100 3.61 1.24 1.68
CA GLY A 100 4.24 -0.08 1.59
C GLY A 100 5.73 -0.08 1.94
N VAL A 101 6.22 -1.26 2.33
CA VAL A 101 7.58 -1.46 2.86
C VAL A 101 8.68 -1.02 1.89
N LEU A 102 8.55 -1.34 0.58
CA LEU A 102 9.59 -1.03 -0.41
C LEU A 102 9.81 0.48 -0.58
N ALA A 103 8.73 1.24 -0.79
CA ALA A 103 8.79 2.68 -0.93
C ALA A 103 9.35 3.34 0.34
N THR A 104 8.85 2.94 1.51
CA THR A 104 9.29 3.48 2.80
C THR A 104 10.76 3.20 3.06
N LYS A 105 11.21 1.94 2.88
CA LYS A 105 12.61 1.55 3.12
C LYS A 105 13.60 2.24 2.18
N VAL A 106 13.24 2.38 0.90
CA VAL A 106 14.11 3.09 -0.04
C VAL A 106 14.13 4.58 0.31
N MET A 107 12.97 5.17 0.61
CA MET A 107 12.89 6.59 0.91
C MET A 107 13.61 6.96 2.20
N SER A 108 13.49 6.14 3.25
CA SER A 108 14.13 6.39 4.54
C SER A 108 15.65 6.45 4.47
N THR A 109 16.25 5.70 3.54
CA THR A 109 17.70 5.70 3.31
C THR A 109 18.23 6.89 2.50
N ILE A 110 17.35 7.64 1.84
CA ILE A 110 17.72 8.72 0.91
C ILE A 110 17.32 10.09 1.45
N GLU A 111 16.09 10.22 1.97
CA GLU A 111 15.56 11.51 2.42
C GLU A 111 15.87 11.76 3.90
N THR A 112 16.55 12.88 4.14
CA THR A 112 17.08 13.26 5.46
C THR A 112 16.54 14.61 5.95
N LYS A 113 15.76 15.32 5.13
CA LYS A 113 15.30 16.68 5.40
C LYS A 113 13.80 16.81 5.24
N LYS A 114 13.24 16.36 4.12
CA LYS A 114 11.80 16.47 3.86
C LYS A 114 11.03 15.53 4.80
N PRO A 115 9.84 15.93 5.27
CA PRO A 115 8.90 15.01 5.91
C PRO A 115 8.65 13.77 5.05
N VAL A 116 8.87 12.59 5.62
CA VAL A 116 8.47 11.29 5.07
C VAL A 116 7.43 10.69 6.00
N ILE A 117 6.23 10.44 5.49
CA ILE A 117 5.11 9.91 6.26
C ILE A 117 4.74 8.54 5.71
N TYR A 118 4.95 7.47 6.48
CA TYR A 118 4.69 6.12 5.99
C TYR A 118 3.35 5.55 6.47
N ALA A 119 2.78 4.67 5.65
CA ALA A 119 1.74 3.71 5.99
C ALA A 119 1.84 2.46 5.10
N ALA A 120 0.94 1.51 5.30
CA ALA A 120 1.03 0.13 4.81
C ALA A 120 2.35 -0.58 5.18
N VAL A 121 2.83 -0.36 6.41
CA VAL A 121 4.05 -0.99 6.96
C VAL A 121 3.69 -1.85 8.18
N PRO A 122 3.64 -3.19 8.03
CA PRO A 122 3.18 -4.09 9.09
C PRO A 122 4.11 -4.23 10.31
N ASN A 123 5.36 -3.78 10.21
CA ASN A 123 6.29 -3.73 11.34
C ASN A 123 7.33 -2.63 11.08
N GLU A 124 7.27 -1.53 11.83
CA GLU A 124 8.21 -0.41 11.73
C GLU A 124 9.66 -0.82 12.05
N GLU A 125 9.88 -1.77 12.96
CA GLU A 125 11.23 -2.25 13.31
C GLU A 125 11.97 -2.82 12.09
N SER A 126 11.23 -3.28 11.07
CA SER A 126 11.80 -3.79 9.82
C SER A 126 12.37 -2.70 8.91
N LEU A 127 12.04 -1.44 9.14
CA LEU A 127 12.50 -0.30 8.35
C LEU A 127 13.90 0.17 8.75
N VAL A 128 14.41 -0.24 9.92
CA VAL A 128 15.72 0.16 10.47
C VAL A 128 15.93 1.68 10.36
N ILE A 129 14.96 2.46 10.81
CA ILE A 129 15.05 3.93 10.84
C ILE A 129 15.78 4.33 12.12
N PRO A 130 16.90 5.08 12.04
CA PRO A 130 17.56 5.62 13.24
C PRO A 130 16.59 6.49 14.03
N LYS A 131 16.54 6.32 15.36
CA LYS A 131 15.69 7.13 16.25
C LYS A 131 15.96 8.63 16.16
N THR A 132 17.12 9.02 15.63
CA THR A 132 17.52 10.42 15.41
C THR A 132 16.89 11.05 14.18
N GLN A 133 16.21 10.27 13.33
CA GLN A 133 15.68 10.72 12.04
C GLN A 133 14.23 11.20 12.19
N GLU A 134 14.07 12.37 12.84
CA GLU A 134 12.75 12.95 13.19
C GLU A 134 11.89 13.33 11.98
N ASN A 135 12.50 13.50 10.80
CA ASN A 135 11.79 13.79 9.55
C ASN A 135 10.99 12.60 9.02
N ILE A 136 11.13 11.41 9.62
CA ILE A 136 10.34 10.23 9.26
C ILE A 136 9.39 9.90 10.40
N GLN A 137 8.10 9.94 10.09
CA GLN A 137 7.03 9.51 10.98
C GLN A 137 6.08 8.61 10.21
N GLY A 138 5.18 7.92 10.89
CA GLY A 138 4.18 7.14 10.18
C GLY A 138 3.17 6.48 11.08
N ILE A 139 2.27 5.78 10.42
CA ILE A 139 1.26 4.95 11.05
C ILE A 139 1.65 3.51 10.77
N SER A 140 1.96 2.76 11.83
CA SER A 140 2.33 1.37 11.70
C SER A 140 1.09 0.48 11.66
N ASP A 141 0.96 -0.30 10.58
CA ASP A 141 -0.15 -1.22 10.34
C ASP A 141 0.10 -2.58 11.01
N ASN A 142 0.53 -2.54 12.27
CA ASN A 142 0.90 -3.72 13.04
C ASN A 142 -0.27 -4.69 13.15
N LEU A 143 -0.06 -5.91 12.66
CA LEU A 143 -1.01 -7.00 12.88
C LEU A 143 -0.82 -7.60 14.27
N ASP A 144 -1.88 -8.23 14.80
CA ASP A 144 -1.77 -9.04 16.00
C ASP A 144 -1.36 -10.45 15.58
N ILE A 145 -0.09 -10.78 15.79
CA ILE A 145 0.49 -12.07 15.39
C ILE A 145 -0.18 -13.22 16.16
N ASN A 146 -0.58 -13.00 17.41
CA ASN A 146 -1.28 -14.04 18.18
C ASN A 146 -2.66 -14.29 17.60
N GLN A 147 -3.39 -13.22 17.26
CA GLN A 147 -4.68 -13.34 16.58
C GLN A 147 -4.53 -14.01 15.21
N TYR A 148 -3.42 -13.74 14.51
CA TYR A 148 -3.09 -14.37 13.23
C TYR A 148 -2.86 -15.88 13.35
N CYS A 149 -2.03 -16.30 14.31
CA CYS A 149 -1.81 -17.71 14.60
C CYS A 149 -3.10 -18.41 15.03
N PHE A 150 -3.92 -17.74 15.86
CA PHE A 150 -5.21 -18.25 16.28
C PHE A 150 -6.19 -18.40 15.11
N ALA A 151 -6.21 -17.44 14.18
CA ALA A 151 -7.00 -17.53 12.95
C ALA A 151 -6.60 -18.75 12.09
N ILE A 152 -5.30 -19.01 11.94
CA ILE A 152 -4.81 -20.19 11.24
C ILE A 152 -5.31 -21.46 11.95
N GLN A 153 -5.14 -21.55 13.27
CA GLN A 153 -5.57 -22.69 14.08
C GLN A 153 -7.08 -22.96 13.98
N ALA A 154 -7.91 -21.91 13.95
CA ALA A 154 -9.36 -22.02 13.91
C ALA A 154 -9.92 -22.66 12.62
N VAL A 155 -9.16 -22.62 11.52
CA VAL A 155 -9.57 -23.23 10.24
C VAL A 155 -8.83 -24.52 9.91
N THR A 156 -7.75 -24.82 10.62
CA THR A 156 -7.01 -26.08 10.44
C THR A 156 -7.82 -27.24 11.03
N THR A 157 -8.00 -28.30 10.26
CA THR A 157 -8.89 -29.42 10.63
C THR A 157 -8.20 -30.57 11.35
N ASN A 158 -6.86 -30.68 11.28
CA ASN A 158 -6.11 -31.80 11.87
C ASN A 158 -4.67 -31.46 12.32
N ALA A 159 -4.27 -30.19 12.28
CA ALA A 159 -2.96 -29.64 12.67
C ALA A 159 -1.73 -30.52 12.35
N GLU A 160 -1.33 -30.54 11.07
CA GLU A 160 -0.06 -31.16 10.65
C GLU A 160 0.86 -30.19 9.92
N SER A 161 0.32 -29.36 9.01
CA SER A 161 1.13 -28.35 8.31
C SER A 161 0.29 -27.24 7.69
N VAL A 162 0.91 -26.07 7.53
CA VAL A 162 0.43 -24.95 6.72
C VAL A 162 1.43 -24.71 5.60
N VAL A 163 0.96 -24.55 4.37
CA VAL A 163 1.83 -24.09 3.28
C VAL A 163 1.80 -22.57 3.23
N TYR A 164 2.97 -21.94 3.31
CA TYR A 164 3.15 -20.52 3.06
C TYR A 164 3.60 -20.30 1.61
N LEU A 165 2.72 -19.74 0.78
CA LEU A 165 3.07 -19.29 -0.57
C LEU A 165 3.81 -17.95 -0.47
N LYS A 166 5.14 -18.01 -0.51
CA LYS A 166 6.05 -16.89 -0.20
C LYS A 166 6.49 -16.16 -1.46
N PRO A 167 6.03 -14.92 -1.74
CA PRO A 167 6.54 -14.13 -2.86
C PRO A 167 8.04 -13.87 -2.73
N SER A 168 8.77 -14.00 -3.84
CA SER A 168 10.24 -13.91 -3.85
C SER A 168 10.81 -12.48 -3.76
N ASP A 169 10.04 -11.43 -4.08
CA ASP A 169 10.52 -10.04 -4.22
C ASP A 169 9.73 -9.05 -3.35
N PRO A 170 10.38 -7.97 -2.90
CA PRO A 170 10.83 -7.83 -1.54
C PRO A 170 9.66 -7.73 -0.55
N PHE A 171 9.23 -8.89 -0.07
CA PHE A 171 8.55 -9.01 1.20
C PHE A 171 9.18 -10.13 2.05
N PRO A 172 10.08 -9.76 2.97
CA PRO A 172 10.19 -10.50 4.20
C PRO A 172 10.01 -9.50 5.33
N SER A 173 8.80 -9.44 5.88
CA SER A 173 8.63 -8.74 7.15
C SER A 173 9.02 -9.67 8.29
N ASN A 174 9.56 -9.11 9.37
CA ASN A 174 9.75 -9.81 10.63
C ASN A 174 8.45 -10.46 11.14
N LEU A 175 7.28 -9.94 10.71
CA LEU A 175 5.96 -10.47 11.02
C LEU A 175 5.81 -11.94 10.59
N GLN A 176 6.14 -12.29 9.34
CA GLN A 176 5.99 -13.68 8.87
C GLN A 176 6.97 -14.60 9.57
N ASN A 177 8.19 -14.13 9.84
CA ASN A 177 9.17 -14.92 10.60
C ASN A 177 8.70 -15.20 12.03
N GLU A 178 8.13 -14.20 12.72
CA GLU A 178 7.59 -14.37 14.06
C GLU A 178 6.33 -15.27 14.06
N MET A 179 5.45 -15.09 13.07
CA MET A 179 4.30 -15.96 12.86
C MET A 179 4.72 -17.41 12.66
N ILE A 180 5.71 -17.68 11.79
CA ILE A 180 6.25 -19.03 11.55
C ILE A 180 6.79 -19.61 12.86
N LYS A 181 7.56 -18.85 13.63
CA LYS A 181 8.08 -19.28 14.93
C LYS A 181 6.96 -19.66 15.91
N LYS A 182 5.90 -18.85 15.99
CA LYS A 182 4.76 -19.10 16.89
C LYS A 182 3.91 -20.29 16.46
N LEU A 183 3.68 -20.46 15.15
CA LEU A 183 2.99 -21.63 14.61
C LEU A 183 3.78 -22.91 14.91
N HIS A 184 5.10 -22.90 14.67
CA HIS A 184 5.98 -24.02 14.99
C HIS A 184 5.99 -24.33 16.49
N ALA A 185 6.06 -23.32 17.36
CA ALA A 185 5.96 -23.49 18.81
C ALA A 185 4.60 -24.07 19.25
N SER A 186 3.56 -23.91 18.44
CA SER A 186 2.23 -24.49 18.66
C SER A 186 2.05 -25.87 18.01
N GLY A 187 3.11 -26.47 17.46
CA GLY A 187 3.08 -27.78 16.80
C GLY A 187 2.64 -27.77 15.34
N ILE A 188 2.52 -26.60 14.70
CA ILE A 188 2.16 -26.47 13.28
C ILE A 188 3.43 -26.29 12.45
N GLU A 189 3.74 -27.24 11.58
CA GLU A 189 4.81 -27.07 10.60
C GLU A 189 4.41 -26.03 9.54
N VAL A 190 5.32 -25.10 9.21
CA VAL A 190 5.10 -24.16 8.10
C VAL A 190 6.03 -24.50 6.95
N ILE A 191 5.44 -24.94 5.84
CA ILE A 191 6.17 -25.29 4.62
C ILE A 191 6.22 -24.05 3.72
N GLU A 192 7.38 -23.41 3.65
CA GLU A 192 7.58 -22.25 2.78
C GLU A 192 7.77 -22.70 1.32
N ILE A 193 6.95 -22.17 0.41
CA ILE A 193 7.07 -22.38 -1.03
C ILE A 193 7.28 -21.03 -1.70
N PRO A 194 8.50 -20.73 -2.19
CA PRO A 194 8.78 -19.51 -2.94
C PRO A 194 7.97 -19.45 -4.23
N ILE A 195 7.30 -18.32 -4.48
CA ILE A 195 6.52 -18.03 -5.67
C ILE A 195 7.00 -16.78 -6.38
N THR A 196 7.03 -16.86 -7.71
CA THR A 196 7.24 -15.74 -8.64
C THR A 196 6.09 -15.74 -9.64
N GLN A 197 5.96 -14.65 -10.40
CA GLN A 197 5.02 -14.59 -11.52
C GLN A 197 5.12 -15.81 -12.45
N SER A 198 6.34 -16.18 -12.86
CA SER A 198 6.57 -17.31 -13.76
C SER A 198 6.33 -18.69 -13.15
N THR A 199 6.39 -18.82 -11.82
CA THR A 199 6.29 -20.11 -11.12
C THR A 199 4.98 -20.31 -10.37
N LEU A 200 4.13 -19.27 -10.28
CA LEU A 200 2.93 -19.27 -9.45
C LEU A 200 2.05 -20.52 -9.68
N LYS A 201 1.73 -20.83 -10.93
CA LYS A 201 0.88 -21.98 -11.29
C LYS A 201 1.45 -23.32 -10.83
N THR A 202 2.75 -23.55 -11.04
CA THR A 202 3.39 -24.82 -10.68
C THR A 202 3.58 -24.95 -9.18
N ARG A 203 3.87 -23.84 -8.49
CA ARG A 203 4.03 -23.78 -7.03
C ARG A 203 2.71 -23.91 -6.28
N VAL A 204 1.61 -23.36 -6.80
CA VAL A 204 0.27 -23.62 -6.25
C VAL A 204 -0.07 -25.10 -6.35
N ARG A 205 0.18 -25.76 -7.49
CA ARG A 205 -0.03 -27.22 -7.60
C ARG A 205 0.82 -27.99 -6.59
N GLN A 206 2.10 -27.65 -6.46
CA GLN A 206 2.99 -28.22 -5.45
C GLN A 206 2.44 -28.03 -4.02
N ALA A 207 1.82 -26.89 -3.72
CA ALA A 207 1.14 -26.66 -2.44
C ALA A 207 -0.07 -27.57 -2.24
N LEU A 208 -0.87 -27.79 -3.28
CA LEU A 208 -2.05 -28.67 -3.23
C LEU A 208 -1.66 -30.15 -3.07
N ASP A 209 -0.60 -30.59 -3.75
CA ASP A 209 -0.09 -31.96 -3.67
C ASP A 209 0.38 -32.33 -2.26
N LYS A 210 0.83 -31.33 -1.48
CA LYS A 210 1.21 -31.51 -0.07
C LYS A 210 0.02 -31.72 0.88
N ARG A 211 -1.22 -31.47 0.43
CA ARG A 211 -2.44 -31.58 1.26
C ARG A 211 -2.34 -30.87 2.63
N PRO A 212 -1.93 -29.58 2.67
CA PRO A 212 -1.80 -28.88 3.95
C PRO A 212 -3.17 -28.63 4.60
N SER A 213 -3.15 -28.40 5.91
CA SER A 213 -4.35 -28.04 6.67
C SER A 213 -4.87 -26.64 6.31
N ALA A 214 -4.01 -25.75 5.83
CA ALA A 214 -4.37 -24.45 5.27
C ALA A 214 -3.25 -23.95 4.33
N ILE A 215 -3.59 -23.03 3.44
CA ILE A 215 -2.62 -22.25 2.67
C ILE A 215 -2.64 -20.81 3.16
N PHE A 216 -1.48 -20.31 3.57
CA PHE A 216 -1.26 -18.90 3.87
C PHE A 216 -0.79 -18.16 2.62
N ILE A 217 -1.50 -17.07 2.30
CA ILE A 217 -1.25 -16.17 1.18
C ILE A 217 -1.05 -14.75 1.74
N PRO A 218 0.14 -14.14 1.62
CA PRO A 218 0.37 -12.80 2.14
C PRO A 218 -0.11 -11.71 1.16
N LEU A 219 -0.33 -10.51 1.70
CA LEU A 219 -0.50 -9.26 0.96
C LEU A 219 0.70 -9.08 0.03
N SER A 220 0.43 -9.07 -1.27
CA SER A 220 1.47 -8.92 -2.28
C SER A 220 0.92 -8.40 -3.59
N SER A 221 1.80 -7.78 -4.38
CA SER A 221 1.46 -7.35 -5.73
C SER A 221 1.14 -8.54 -6.66
N LEU A 222 1.76 -9.70 -6.41
CA LEU A 222 1.64 -10.91 -7.21
C LEU A 222 0.24 -11.54 -7.09
N MET A 223 -0.27 -11.67 -5.87
CA MET A 223 -1.54 -12.37 -5.61
C MET A 223 -2.75 -11.62 -6.15
N ARG A 224 -2.71 -10.28 -6.19
CA ARG A 224 -3.79 -9.52 -6.81
C ARG A 224 -3.81 -9.62 -8.34
N LYS A 225 -2.64 -9.67 -8.98
CA LYS A 225 -2.53 -9.71 -10.46
C LYS A 225 -2.89 -11.08 -11.05
N GLU A 226 -2.46 -12.15 -10.40
CA GLU A 226 -2.53 -13.51 -10.97
C GLU A 226 -3.12 -14.55 -10.01
N GLY A 227 -3.15 -14.22 -8.71
CA GLY A 227 -3.51 -15.14 -7.64
C GLY A 227 -5.00 -15.47 -7.53
N LEU A 228 -5.89 -14.57 -7.96
CA LEU A 228 -7.35 -14.76 -7.86
C LEU A 228 -7.83 -16.03 -8.56
N MET A 229 -7.20 -16.35 -9.69
CA MET A 229 -7.55 -17.55 -10.46
C MET A 229 -7.23 -18.84 -9.67
N PHE A 230 -6.21 -18.80 -8.81
CA PHE A 230 -5.78 -19.94 -8.00
C PHE A 230 -6.56 -20.11 -6.70
N ILE A 231 -7.18 -19.04 -6.18
CA ILE A 231 -8.04 -19.13 -4.99
C ILE A 231 -9.14 -20.16 -5.21
N GLN A 232 -9.81 -20.14 -6.36
CA GLN A 232 -10.88 -21.09 -6.66
C GLN A 232 -10.36 -22.52 -6.83
N ASP A 233 -9.16 -22.70 -7.39
CA ASP A 233 -8.56 -24.03 -7.53
C ASP A 233 -8.16 -24.61 -6.16
N ILE A 234 -7.64 -23.79 -5.25
CA ILE A 234 -7.36 -24.19 -3.86
C ILE A 234 -8.66 -24.59 -3.13
N LEU A 235 -9.72 -23.81 -3.29
CA LEU A 235 -11.01 -24.10 -2.65
C LEU A 235 -11.67 -25.39 -3.17
N LYS A 236 -11.46 -25.77 -4.44
CA LYS A 236 -11.94 -27.06 -4.99
C LYS A 236 -11.30 -28.25 -4.27
N GLU A 237 -10.05 -28.13 -3.86
CA GLU A 237 -9.34 -29.14 -3.07
C GLU A 237 -9.74 -29.13 -1.59
N LYS A 238 -10.72 -28.29 -1.21
CA LYS A 238 -11.24 -28.14 0.16
C LYS A 238 -10.19 -27.66 1.18
N ILE A 239 -9.16 -26.95 0.73
CA ILE A 239 -8.11 -26.40 1.59
C ILE A 239 -8.46 -24.94 1.94
N PRO A 240 -8.55 -24.55 3.23
CA PRO A 240 -8.82 -23.18 3.61
C PRO A 240 -7.65 -22.26 3.29
N ILE A 241 -7.98 -21.02 2.92
CA ILE A 241 -7.02 -19.95 2.66
C ILE A 241 -7.07 -18.95 3.80
N VAL A 242 -5.90 -18.67 4.38
CA VAL A 242 -5.71 -17.60 5.36
C VAL A 242 -4.81 -16.52 4.75
N THR A 243 -5.08 -15.26 5.04
CA THR A 243 -4.36 -14.14 4.44
C THR A 243 -4.27 -12.92 5.36
N ASP A 244 -3.34 -12.02 5.12
CA ASP A 244 -3.32 -10.65 5.68
C ASP A 244 -3.82 -9.60 4.67
N ASP A 245 -4.39 -10.04 3.56
CA ASP A 245 -5.03 -9.22 2.54
C ASP A 245 -6.57 -9.30 2.64
N LEU A 246 -7.17 -8.29 3.26
CA LEU A 246 -8.63 -8.16 3.37
C LEU A 246 -9.33 -8.16 2.01
N SER A 247 -8.65 -7.79 0.92
CA SER A 247 -9.23 -7.77 -0.43
C SER A 247 -9.48 -9.17 -1.01
N LEU A 248 -8.93 -10.24 -0.40
CA LEU A 248 -9.15 -11.62 -0.84
C LEU A 248 -10.34 -12.30 -0.14
N ILE A 249 -10.92 -11.68 0.90
CA ILE A 249 -12.14 -12.21 1.56
C ILE A 249 -13.30 -12.39 0.56
N PRO A 250 -13.65 -11.37 -0.27
CA PRO A 250 -14.69 -11.52 -1.29
C PRO A 250 -14.34 -12.51 -2.39
N GLU A 251 -13.05 -12.82 -2.56
CA GLU A 251 -12.53 -13.69 -3.62
C GLU A 251 -12.53 -15.17 -3.21
N GLY A 252 -12.71 -15.44 -1.91
CA GLY A 252 -12.85 -16.79 -1.36
C GLY A 252 -11.89 -17.14 -0.22
N ALA A 253 -11.06 -16.19 0.25
CA ALA A 253 -10.27 -16.43 1.46
C ALA A 253 -11.18 -16.73 2.67
N CYS A 254 -10.81 -17.72 3.48
CA CYS A 254 -11.59 -18.13 4.63
C CYS A 254 -11.45 -17.12 5.77
N ILE A 255 -10.22 -16.68 6.04
CA ILE A 255 -9.91 -15.69 7.06
C ILE A 255 -8.88 -14.70 6.51
N ALA A 256 -9.08 -13.43 6.83
CA ALA A 256 -8.12 -12.37 6.59
C ALA A 256 -7.91 -11.54 7.85
N CYS A 257 -6.66 -11.30 8.21
CA CYS A 257 -6.32 -10.38 9.30
C CYS A 257 -5.67 -9.14 8.73
N GLY A 258 -6.24 -7.97 8.97
CA GLY A 258 -5.71 -6.72 8.47
C GLY A 258 -6.06 -5.54 9.37
N VAL A 259 -5.74 -4.35 8.89
CA VAL A 259 -6.13 -3.09 9.52
C VAL A 259 -7.08 -2.31 8.61
N ASP A 260 -7.70 -1.27 9.16
CA ASP A 260 -8.47 -0.32 8.37
C ASP A 260 -7.54 0.65 7.61
N TYR A 261 -7.24 0.31 6.36
CA TYR A 261 -6.39 1.14 5.49
C TYR A 261 -6.99 2.52 5.19
N LYS A 262 -8.32 2.69 5.24
CA LYS A 262 -8.93 4.02 5.09
C LYS A 262 -8.66 4.86 6.33
N LYS A 263 -8.79 4.27 7.52
CA LYS A 263 -8.38 4.94 8.77
C LYS A 263 -6.89 5.29 8.74
N SER A 264 -6.04 4.37 8.28
CA SER A 264 -4.60 4.62 8.09
C SER A 264 -4.36 5.84 7.20
N GLY A 265 -5.07 5.96 6.08
CA GLY A 265 -5.02 7.12 5.19
C GLY A 265 -5.41 8.45 5.86
N LYS A 266 -6.45 8.45 6.70
CA LYS A 266 -6.87 9.65 7.46
C LYS A 266 -5.80 10.10 8.46
N LEU A 267 -5.20 9.15 9.18
CA LEU A 267 -4.14 9.44 10.15
C LEU A 267 -2.88 9.96 9.45
N VAL A 268 -2.51 9.38 8.31
CA VAL A 268 -1.42 9.86 7.46
C VAL A 268 -1.67 11.29 6.98
N ALA A 269 -2.90 11.64 6.61
CA ALA A 269 -3.25 13.01 6.22
C ALA A 269 -3.05 14.00 7.37
N GLN A 270 -3.54 13.66 8.57
CA GLN A 270 -3.36 14.49 9.77
C GLN A 270 -1.88 14.65 10.11
N LEU A 271 -1.10 13.57 10.05
CA LEU A 271 0.33 13.56 10.31
C LEU A 271 1.10 14.41 9.29
N THR A 272 0.75 14.27 8.00
CA THR A 272 1.36 15.06 6.92
C THR A 272 1.09 16.55 7.11
N HIS A 273 -0.17 16.92 7.36
CA HIS A 273 -0.54 18.31 7.64
C HIS A 273 0.19 18.84 8.88
N HIS A 274 0.26 18.04 9.94
CA HIS A 274 0.97 18.41 11.16
C HIS A 274 2.46 18.67 10.90
N MET A 275 3.15 17.79 10.17
CA MET A 275 4.57 17.95 9.85
C MET A 275 4.85 19.13 8.91
N LEU A 276 3.87 19.55 8.09
CA LEU A 276 4.01 20.70 7.21
C LEU A 276 3.76 22.04 7.92
N TYR A 277 2.81 22.10 8.84
CA TYR A 277 2.30 23.38 9.36
C TYR A 277 2.44 23.57 10.86
N ASN A 278 2.52 22.48 11.65
CA ASN A 278 2.40 22.52 13.11
C ASN A 278 3.56 21.79 13.82
N ILE A 279 4.76 21.75 13.23
CA ILE A 279 5.89 20.92 13.68
C ILE A 279 6.35 21.14 15.13
N GLN A 280 5.96 22.25 15.76
CA GLN A 280 6.31 22.58 17.15
C GLN A 280 5.37 21.92 18.19
N ASP A 281 4.21 21.42 17.77
CA ASP A 281 3.22 20.80 18.67
C ASP A 281 3.45 19.29 18.81
N HIS A 282 4.48 18.95 19.58
CA HIS A 282 4.85 17.56 19.83
C HIS A 282 3.76 16.74 20.54
N GLU A 283 2.83 17.38 21.26
CA GLU A 283 1.73 16.67 21.93
C GLU A 283 0.69 16.20 20.91
N ALA A 284 0.29 17.06 19.97
CA ALA A 284 -0.60 16.68 18.89
C ALA A 284 0.01 15.60 18.00
N LEU A 285 1.32 15.69 17.69
CA LEU A 285 2.05 14.65 16.96
C LEU A 285 1.92 13.28 17.64
N ARG A 286 2.19 13.23 18.96
CA ARG A 286 2.08 11.99 19.75
C ARG A 286 0.67 11.44 19.77
N LYS A 287 -0.36 12.30 19.86
CA LYS A 287 -1.77 11.88 19.83
C LYS A 287 -2.15 11.22 18.50
N ILE A 288 -1.71 11.78 17.37
CA ILE A 288 -1.97 11.21 16.04
C ILE A 288 -1.29 9.84 15.91
N ILE A 289 -0.01 9.73 16.29
CA ILE A 289 0.75 8.48 16.18
C ILE A 289 0.20 7.40 17.13
N ALA A 290 -0.27 7.79 18.32
CA ALA A 290 -0.84 6.86 19.29
C ALA A 290 -2.27 6.42 18.96
N GLU A 291 -2.92 7.01 17.94
CA GLU A 291 -4.29 6.64 17.61
C GLU A 291 -4.34 5.19 17.08
N PRO A 292 -5.13 4.30 17.69
CA PRO A 292 -5.10 2.89 17.34
C PRO A 292 -5.73 2.65 15.96
N LEU A 293 -5.04 1.86 15.15
CA LEU A 293 -5.67 1.17 14.02
C LEU A 293 -6.37 -0.08 14.54
N ALA A 294 -7.66 -0.20 14.24
CA ALA A 294 -8.42 -1.39 14.58
C ALA A 294 -7.85 -2.58 13.81
N LYS A 295 -7.29 -3.54 14.55
CA LYS A 295 -6.88 -4.84 14.02
C LYS A 295 -8.13 -5.67 13.82
N THR A 296 -8.36 -6.12 12.60
CA THR A 296 -9.57 -6.83 12.22
C THR A 296 -9.20 -8.20 11.69
N THR A 297 -9.73 -9.23 12.33
CA THR A 297 -9.76 -10.58 11.75
C THR A 297 -11.17 -10.83 11.25
N THR A 298 -11.27 -11.01 9.95
CA THR A 298 -12.52 -11.21 9.23
C THR A 298 -12.60 -12.64 8.74
N PHE A 299 -13.73 -13.31 8.90
CA PHE A 299 -13.96 -14.61 8.30
C PHE A 299 -15.11 -14.59 7.30
N ASN A 300 -14.96 -15.39 6.25
CA ASN A 300 -15.98 -15.63 5.25
C ASN A 300 -16.82 -16.84 5.66
N GLU A 301 -17.99 -16.59 6.24
CA GLU A 301 -18.84 -17.63 6.81
C GLU A 301 -19.34 -18.62 5.74
N ASP A 302 -19.61 -18.14 4.53
CA ASP A 302 -20.12 -18.96 3.44
C ASP A 302 -19.06 -19.95 2.94
N ILE A 303 -17.82 -19.48 2.79
CA ILE A 303 -16.70 -20.35 2.41
C ILE A 303 -16.41 -21.37 3.52
N ILE A 304 -16.35 -20.96 4.78
CA ILE A 304 -16.11 -21.87 5.90
C ILE A 304 -17.17 -22.97 5.97
N LYS A 305 -18.45 -22.63 5.78
CA LYS A 305 -19.54 -23.60 5.68
C LYS A 305 -19.37 -24.53 4.47
N LYS A 306 -19.05 -23.98 3.30
CA LYS A 306 -18.86 -24.74 2.06
C LYS A 306 -17.71 -25.75 2.16
N LEU A 307 -16.65 -25.42 2.89
CA LEU A 307 -15.53 -26.32 3.14
C LEU A 307 -15.79 -27.32 4.28
N GLY A 308 -16.92 -27.19 5.00
CA GLY A 308 -17.27 -28.07 6.12
C GLY A 308 -16.42 -27.85 7.38
N ILE A 309 -15.79 -26.68 7.50
CA ILE A 309 -14.93 -26.33 8.64
C ILE A 309 -15.80 -25.99 9.85
N LYS A 310 -15.55 -26.68 10.96
CA LYS A 310 -16.30 -26.49 12.22
C LYS A 310 -15.60 -25.46 13.11
N MET A 311 -16.10 -24.23 13.12
CA MET A 311 -15.67 -23.24 14.11
C MET A 311 -16.57 -23.25 15.35
N ASN A 312 -15.95 -23.24 16.54
CA ASN A 312 -16.65 -23.18 17.82
C ASN A 312 -17.18 -21.76 18.12
N LYS A 313 -18.02 -21.64 19.17
CA LYS A 313 -18.63 -20.35 19.55
C LYS A 313 -17.61 -19.31 20.03
N THR A 314 -16.47 -19.74 20.57
CA THR A 314 -15.43 -18.84 21.08
C THR A 314 -14.67 -18.20 19.92
N GLU A 315 -14.24 -18.98 18.94
CA GLU A 315 -13.60 -18.53 17.69
C GLU A 315 -14.50 -17.52 16.96
N LYS A 316 -15.79 -17.83 16.81
CA LYS A 316 -16.76 -16.94 16.15
C LYS A 316 -16.93 -15.58 16.83
N LYS A 317 -16.72 -15.49 18.14
CA LYS A 317 -16.84 -14.22 18.89
C LYS A 317 -15.60 -13.34 18.78
N GLN A 318 -14.44 -13.93 18.46
CA GLN A 318 -13.18 -13.19 18.31
C GLN A 318 -13.00 -12.56 16.93
N PHE A 319 -13.84 -12.95 15.96
CA PHE A 319 -13.71 -12.53 14.57
C PHE A 319 -14.94 -11.78 14.07
N ARG A 320 -14.75 -10.87 13.12
CA ARG A 320 -15.82 -10.24 12.36
C ARG A 320 -16.34 -11.21 11.30
N SER A 321 -17.61 -11.63 11.40
CA SER A 321 -18.25 -12.44 10.35
C SER A 321 -18.68 -11.58 9.18
N ILE A 322 -18.46 -12.08 7.95
CA ILE A 322 -19.09 -11.56 6.73
C ILE A 322 -19.75 -12.72 5.97
N ILE A 323 -20.96 -12.46 5.47
CA ILE A 323 -21.74 -13.34 4.60
C ILE A 323 -21.84 -12.66 3.23
N PHE A 324 -21.31 -13.30 2.19
CA PHE A 324 -21.46 -12.89 0.80
C PHE A 324 -22.53 -13.77 0.18
N LYS A 325 -23.81 -13.33 0.23
CA LYS A 325 -24.89 -14.02 -0.47
C LYS A 325 -24.46 -14.31 -1.92
N ASP A 326 -24.62 -15.57 -2.34
CA ASP A 326 -24.24 -16.06 -3.68
C ASP A 326 -24.49 -15.00 -4.77
N LYS A 327 -23.45 -14.60 -5.49
CA LYS A 327 -23.58 -13.95 -6.80
C LYS A 327 -24.16 -14.95 -7.81
N LYS A 328 -25.44 -15.33 -7.65
CA LYS A 328 -26.20 -15.97 -8.72
C LYS A 328 -26.57 -14.91 -9.74
N THR A 329 -25.82 -14.89 -10.84
CA THR A 329 -26.28 -14.54 -12.20
C THR A 329 -27.38 -13.47 -12.27
N THR A 330 -27.01 -12.19 -12.28
CA THR A 330 -27.75 -11.21 -13.08
C THR A 330 -27.44 -11.48 -14.55
N LYS A 331 -28.15 -12.44 -15.15
CA LYS A 331 -28.46 -12.35 -16.57
C LYS A 331 -29.31 -11.08 -16.70
N SER A 332 -28.79 -10.12 -17.46
CA SER A 332 -29.56 -9.00 -17.96
C SER A 332 -30.83 -9.52 -18.63
N GLU A 333 -31.98 -9.27 -18.04
CA GLU A 333 -33.22 -9.21 -18.80
C GLU A 333 -33.09 -7.99 -19.72
N GLU A 334 -32.90 -8.26 -21.02
CA GLU A 334 -33.13 -7.27 -22.06
C GLU A 334 -34.58 -6.79 -21.96
N PRO A 335 -34.84 -5.47 -21.94
CA PRO A 335 -36.20 -4.98 -22.07
C PRO A 335 -36.67 -5.24 -23.50
N ASN A 336 -37.63 -6.16 -23.62
CA ASN A 336 -38.46 -6.34 -24.81
C ASN A 336 -39.11 -4.99 -25.16
N ILE A 337 -38.59 -4.33 -26.20
CA ILE A 337 -39.31 -3.24 -26.88
C ILE A 337 -40.19 -3.92 -27.93
N SER A 338 -41.45 -4.13 -27.59
CA SER A 338 -42.50 -4.39 -28.59
C SER A 338 -43.64 -3.39 -28.42
N ALA A 339 -43.72 -2.50 -29.40
CA ALA A 339 -44.92 -1.93 -30.01
C ALA A 339 -46.16 -1.67 -29.12
N ALA A 340 -46.46 -0.38 -28.93
CA ALA A 340 -47.78 0.20 -29.18
C ALA A 340 -47.60 1.66 -29.59
#